data_AF-A0A7C4RFX4-F1
#
_entry.id   AF-A0A7C4RFX4-F1
#
_cell.length_a   1.000
_cell.length_b   1.000
_cell.length_c   1.000
_cell.angle_alpha   90.00
_cell.angle_beta   90.00
_cell.angle_gamma   90.00
#
_symmetry.space_group_name_H-M   'P 1'
#
loop_
_entity.id
_entity.type
_entity.pdbx_description
1 polymer ?
#
loop_
_entity_poly.entity_id
_entity_poly.type
_entity_poly.pdbx_seq_one_letter_code
_entity_poly.pdbx_strand_id
1 'polypeptide(L)'
;RFGVQPGDMAALRETAEWIAYSASQIAKVSGITRFIIPFEKLTERIKYGVKEELIPLTRLKGIGRVRARALYRAGYTSIEKLRSATIEDLTRILGIGRKTAEKILEQV
;
A
#
# COMPACT_ATOMS: atom_id res chain seq x y z
N ARG A 1 -16.96 15.92 7.65
CA ARG A 1 -15.85 15.79 6.67
C ARG A 1 -16.42 15.03 5.46
N PHE A 2 -16.51 15.67 4.30
CA PHE A 2 -17.07 15.21 3.01
C PHE A 2 -18.51 14.67 2.93
N GLY A 3 -19.18 14.31 4.04
CA GLY A 3 -20.61 13.93 4.00
C GLY A 3 -20.89 12.59 3.32
N VAL A 4 -19.90 11.71 3.29
CA VAL A 4 -19.90 10.42 2.57
C VAL A 4 -19.89 9.26 3.56
N GLN A 5 -20.62 8.19 3.24
CA GLN A 5 -20.66 6.98 4.04
C GLN A 5 -19.49 6.04 3.71
N PRO A 6 -19.16 5.06 4.58
CA PRO A 6 -18.09 4.09 4.30
C PRO A 6 -18.29 3.30 2.99
N GLY A 7 -19.55 2.98 2.64
CA GLY A 7 -19.90 2.32 1.38
C GLY A 7 -19.59 3.20 0.17
N ASP A 8 -20.03 4.46 0.20
CA ASP A 8 -19.75 5.45 -0.86
C ASP A 8 -18.24 5.60 -1.07
N MET A 9 -17.47 5.68 0.02
CA MET A 9 -16.02 5.79 -0.06
C MET A 9 -15.36 4.54 -0.67
N ALA A 10 -15.90 3.35 -0.40
CA ALA A 10 -15.40 2.12 -1.00
C ALA A 10 -15.68 2.08 -2.51
N ALA A 11 -16.92 2.42 -2.91
CA ALA A 11 -17.31 2.50 -4.32
C ALA A 11 -16.48 3.54 -5.09
N LEU A 12 -16.36 4.76 -4.55
CA LEU A 12 -15.53 5.82 -5.14
C LEU A 12 -14.07 5.41 -5.29
N ARG A 13 -13.50 4.74 -4.28
CA ARG A 13 -12.12 4.23 -4.33
C ARG A 13 -11.96 3.21 -5.45
N GLU A 14 -12.87 2.24 -5.56
CA GLU A 14 -12.83 1.19 -6.57
C GLU A 14 -12.95 1.77 -7.99
N THR A 15 -13.89 2.68 -8.21
CA THR A 15 -14.02 3.38 -9.49
C THR A 15 -12.77 4.19 -9.82
N ALA A 16 -12.22 4.94 -8.86
CA ALA A 16 -11.02 5.74 -9.08
C ALA A 16 -9.76 4.88 -9.34
N GLU A 17 -9.63 3.73 -8.68
CA GLU A 17 -8.58 2.75 -8.92
C GLU A 17 -8.65 2.25 -10.37
N TRP A 18 -9.83 1.85 -10.82
CA TRP A 18 -10.05 1.38 -12.18
C TRP A 18 -9.75 2.47 -13.23
N ILE A 19 -10.17 3.72 -13.00
CA ILE A 19 -9.88 4.84 -13.90
C ILE A 19 -8.36 5.09 -13.99
N ALA A 20 -7.65 5.11 -12.86
CA ALA A 20 -6.21 5.33 -12.84
C ALA A 20 -5.46 4.20 -13.56
N TYR A 21 -5.89 2.95 -13.36
CA TYR A 21 -5.35 1.80 -14.07
C TYR A 21 -5.61 1.88 -15.57
N SER A 22 -6.84 2.15 -16.00
CA SER A 22 -7.20 2.33 -17.41
C SER A 22 -6.38 3.45 -18.06
N ALA A 23 -6.14 4.55 -17.35
CA ALA A 23 -5.28 5.64 -17.82
C ALA A 23 -3.82 5.20 -18.04
N SER A 24 -3.27 4.32 -17.19
CA SER A 24 -1.93 3.76 -17.41
C SER A 24 -1.88 2.87 -18.65
N GLN A 25 -2.94 2.07 -18.90
CA GLN A 25 -3.03 1.23 -20.10
C GLN A 25 -3.19 2.07 -21.37
N ILE A 26 -4.01 3.12 -21.35
CA ILE A 26 -4.16 4.05 -22.47
C ILE A 26 -2.82 4.74 -22.77
N ALA A 27 -2.11 5.19 -21.73
CA ALA A 27 -0.79 5.80 -21.91
C ALA A 27 0.21 4.82 -22.56
N LYS A 28 0.16 3.53 -22.18
CA LYS A 28 1.00 2.48 -22.75
C LYS A 28 0.71 2.23 -24.23
N VAL A 29 -0.56 2.07 -24.62
CA VAL A 29 -0.93 1.83 -26.03
C VAL A 29 -0.76 3.07 -26.91
N SER A 30 -0.87 4.26 -26.33
CA SER A 30 -0.69 5.54 -27.03
C SER A 30 0.79 5.95 -27.14
N GLY A 31 1.72 5.18 -26.58
CA GLY A 31 3.15 5.50 -26.56
C GLY A 31 3.54 6.68 -25.67
N ILE A 32 2.65 7.14 -24.79
CA ILE A 32 2.89 8.29 -23.90
C ILE A 32 3.56 7.81 -22.60
N THR A 33 4.82 7.40 -22.72
CA THR A 33 5.57 6.70 -21.66
C THR A 33 5.68 7.47 -20.35
N ARG A 34 5.74 8.81 -20.40
CA ARG A 34 5.84 9.69 -19.22
C ARG A 34 4.72 9.51 -18.19
N PHE A 35 3.54 9.02 -18.60
CA PHE A 35 2.38 8.88 -17.71
C PHE A 35 2.14 7.46 -17.21
N ILE A 36 2.84 6.45 -17.75
CA ILE A 36 2.64 5.04 -17.36
C ILE A 36 2.92 4.85 -15.86
N ILE A 37 4.16 5.13 -15.43
CA ILE A 37 4.57 4.95 -14.03
C ILE A 37 3.78 5.86 -13.06
N PRO A 38 3.54 7.14 -13.35
CA PRO A 38 2.67 7.97 -12.50
C PRO A 38 1.27 7.39 -12.28
N PHE A 39 0.61 6.88 -13.33
CA PHE A 39 -0.73 6.30 -13.18
C PHE A 39 -0.71 4.93 -12.48
N GLU A 40 0.31 4.11 -12.70
CA GLU A 40 0.49 2.85 -11.95
C GLU A 40 0.68 3.12 -10.45
N LYS A 41 1.53 4.09 -10.09
CA LYS A 41 1.71 4.52 -8.70
C LYS A 41 0.43 5.10 -8.10
N LEU A 42 -0.30 5.90 -8.87
CA LEU A 42 -1.59 6.46 -8.44
C LEU A 42 -2.62 5.36 -8.17
N THR A 43 -2.68 4.34 -9.03
CA THR A 43 -3.55 3.17 -8.87
C THR A 43 -3.32 2.50 -7.51
N GLU A 44 -2.06 2.16 -7.21
CA GLU A 44 -1.68 1.52 -5.93
C GLU A 44 -2.01 2.43 -4.72
N ARG A 45 -1.79 3.75 -4.85
CA ARG A 45 -2.11 4.71 -3.79
C ARG A 45 -3.60 4.79 -3.51
N ILE A 46 -4.44 4.76 -4.55
CA ILE A 46 -5.91 4.78 -4.41
C ILE A 46 -6.37 3.47 -3.76
N LYS A 47 -5.92 2.33 -4.30
CA LYS A 47 -6.26 0.97 -3.82
C LYS A 47 -6.07 0.83 -2.31
N TYR A 48 -4.88 1.17 -1.82
CA TYR A 48 -4.55 1.00 -0.39
C TYR A 48 -4.90 2.24 0.46
N GLY A 49 -5.13 3.39 -0.17
CA GLY A 49 -5.36 4.66 0.52
C GLY A 49 -4.12 5.16 1.25
N VAL A 50 -2.96 5.11 0.57
CA VAL A 50 -1.66 5.45 1.15
C VAL A 50 -0.88 6.45 0.30
N LYS A 51 0.16 7.02 0.90
CA LYS A 51 1.17 7.78 0.15
C LYS A 51 2.14 6.82 -0.53
N GLU A 52 2.87 7.32 -1.52
CA GLU A 52 3.75 6.50 -2.37
C GLU A 52 4.81 5.73 -1.57
N GLU A 53 5.38 6.33 -0.53
CA GLU A 53 6.43 5.72 0.28
C GLU A 53 5.97 4.46 1.04
N LEU A 54 4.66 4.23 1.13
CA LEU A 54 4.10 3.06 1.79
C LEU A 54 3.71 1.93 0.84
N ILE A 55 3.69 2.16 -0.48
CA ILE A 55 3.29 1.16 -1.48
C ILE A 55 4.05 -0.17 -1.30
N PRO A 56 5.39 -0.18 -1.08
CA PRO A 56 6.11 -1.44 -0.91
C PRO A 56 5.59 -2.28 0.27
N LEU A 57 5.21 -1.62 1.38
CA LEU A 57 4.76 -2.28 2.59
C LEU A 57 3.32 -2.80 2.47
N THR A 58 2.44 -2.09 1.76
CA THR A 58 1.04 -2.48 1.59
C THR A 58 0.84 -3.70 0.69
N ARG A 59 1.87 -4.12 -0.04
CA ARG A 59 1.86 -5.36 -0.84
C ARG A 59 1.92 -6.62 0.01
N LEU A 60 2.37 -6.51 1.26
CA LEU A 60 2.38 -7.63 2.20
C LEU A 60 0.95 -7.96 2.65
N LYS A 61 0.58 -9.24 2.58
CA LYS A 61 -0.74 -9.71 3.01
C LYS A 61 -0.95 -9.39 4.48
N GLY A 62 -2.11 -8.81 4.81
CA GLY A 62 -2.46 -8.40 6.16
C GLY A 62 -1.91 -7.02 6.57
N ILE A 63 -1.22 -6.31 5.66
CA ILE A 63 -0.68 -4.97 5.90
C ILE A 63 -1.50 -3.93 5.13
N GLY A 64 -2.53 -3.40 5.79
CA GLY A 64 -3.27 -2.23 5.30
C GLY A 64 -2.60 -0.90 5.66
N ARG A 65 -3.27 0.21 5.32
CA ARG A 65 -2.77 1.58 5.51
C ARG A 65 -2.23 1.89 6.92
N VAL A 66 -2.89 1.37 7.96
CA VAL A 66 -2.53 1.65 9.36
C VAL A 66 -1.21 0.96 9.73
N ARG A 67 -1.11 -0.34 9.44
CA ARG A 67 0.10 -1.13 9.73
C ARG A 67 1.28 -0.72 8.86
N ALA A 68 1.06 -0.42 7.58
CA ALA A 68 2.09 0.11 6.70
C ALA A 68 2.68 1.42 7.26
N ARG A 69 1.82 2.33 7.76
CA ARG A 69 2.28 3.57 8.38
C ARG A 69 3.05 3.32 9.68
N ALA A 70 2.63 2.36 10.49
CA ALA A 70 3.30 2.00 11.73
C ALA A 70 4.71 1.42 11.47
N LEU A 71 4.82 0.46 10.53
CA LEU A 71 6.09 -0.10 10.07
C LEU A 71 7.05 0.99 9.58
N TYR A 72 6.57 1.87 8.71
CA TYR A 72 7.37 2.95 8.15
C TYR A 72 7.90 3.89 9.24
N ARG A 73 7.06 4.26 10.22
CA ARG A 73 7.46 5.11 11.35
C ARG A 73 8.47 4.42 12.28
N ALA A 74 8.43 3.09 12.36
CA ALA A 74 9.40 2.29 13.09
C ALA A 74 10.72 2.07 12.30
N GLY A 75 10.88 2.68 11.11
CA GLY A 75 12.10 2.61 10.31
C GLY A 75 12.11 1.51 9.24
N TYR A 76 11.08 0.65 9.21
CA TYR A 76 10.90 -0.37 8.19
C TYR A 76 10.27 0.22 6.93
N THR A 77 11.11 0.87 6.12
CA THR A 77 10.69 1.61 4.92
C THR A 77 10.68 0.77 3.64
N SER A 78 11.19 -0.46 3.68
CA SER A 78 11.28 -1.35 2.52
C SER A 78 11.24 -2.82 2.95
N ILE A 79 11.08 -3.71 1.96
CA ILE A 79 11.08 -5.17 2.17
C ILE A 79 12.43 -5.65 2.71
N GLU A 80 13.52 -5.06 2.22
CA GLU A 80 14.89 -5.40 2.64
C GLU A 80 15.10 -5.11 4.13
N LYS A 81 14.60 -3.99 4.63
CA LYS A 81 14.67 -3.66 6.06
C LYS A 81 13.81 -4.58 6.93
N LEU A 82 12.71 -5.11 6.38
CA LEU A 82 11.88 -6.09 7.08
C LEU A 82 12.56 -7.45 7.21
N ARG A 83 13.39 -7.86 6.23
CA ARG A 83 14.14 -9.13 6.31
C ARG A 83 15.11 -9.17 7.48
N SER A 84 15.67 -8.03 7.87
CA SER A 84 16.56 -7.93 9.04
C SER A 84 15.83 -7.84 10.37
N ALA A 85 14.49 -7.77 10.38
CA ALA A 85 13.70 -7.63 11.60
C ALA A 85 13.49 -8.98 12.27
N THR A 86 13.49 -9.01 13.60
CA THR A 86 13.05 -10.17 14.37
C THR A 86 11.55 -10.10 14.66
N ILE A 87 10.96 -11.22 15.11
CA ILE A 87 9.56 -11.24 15.57
C ILE A 87 9.38 -10.28 16.75
N GLU A 88 10.35 -10.24 17.65
CA GLU A 88 10.39 -9.36 18.82
C GLU A 88 10.41 -7.88 18.41
N ASP A 89 11.17 -7.51 17.38
CA ASP A 89 11.20 -6.14 16.89
C ASP A 89 9.84 -5.71 16.31
N LEU A 90 9.23 -6.57 15.49
CA LEU A 90 7.96 -6.27 14.83
C LEU A 90 6.79 -6.24 15.83
N THR A 91 6.81 -7.07 16.87
CA THR A 91 5.75 -7.11 17.89
C THR A 91 5.74 -5.92 18.83
N ARG A 92 6.84 -5.16 18.91
CA ARG A 92 6.88 -3.86 19.61
C ARG A 92 6.09 -2.77 18.89
N ILE A 93 5.76 -2.96 17.61
CA ILE A 93 5.04 -1.98 16.81
C ILE A 93 3.54 -2.08 17.07
N LEU A 94 2.92 -0.96 17.44
CA LEU A 94 1.48 -0.89 17.73
C LEU A 94 0.65 -1.44 16.55
N GLY A 95 -0.22 -2.41 16.85
CA GLY A 95 -1.11 -3.03 15.86
C GLY A 95 -0.50 -4.20 15.09
N ILE A 96 0.73 -4.60 15.39
CA ILE A 96 1.39 -5.80 14.86
C ILE A 96 1.54 -6.82 15.99
N GLY A 97 0.68 -7.82 16.00
CA GLY A 97 0.80 -8.96 16.92
C GLY A 97 1.70 -10.05 16.36
N ARG A 98 2.05 -11.04 17.20
CA ARG A 98 2.96 -12.15 16.85
C ARG A 98 2.60 -12.86 15.54
N LYS A 99 1.32 -13.26 15.38
CA LYS A 99 0.83 -13.87 14.12
C LYS A 99 0.98 -12.99 12.89
N THR A 100 0.91 -11.66 13.06
CA THR A 100 1.10 -10.72 11.93
C THR A 100 2.59 -10.57 11.63
N ALA A 101 3.45 -10.51 12.65
CA ALA A 101 4.90 -10.49 12.50
C ALA A 101 5.41 -11.74 11.77
N GLU A 102 4.97 -12.93 12.18
CA GLU A 102 5.30 -14.20 11.52
C GLU A 102 4.92 -14.17 10.04
N LYS A 103 3.67 -13.78 9.72
CA LYS A 103 3.22 -13.64 8.33
C LYS A 103 3.98 -12.59 7.52
N ILE A 104 4.46 -11.52 8.15
CA ILE A 104 5.30 -10.53 7.47
C ILE A 104 6.62 -11.20 7.08
N LEU A 105 7.28 -11.85 8.04
CA LEU A 105 8.60 -12.47 7.85
C LEU A 105 8.56 -13.65 6.86
N GLU A 106 7.45 -14.40 6.80
CA GLU A 106 7.24 -15.45 5.78
C GLU A 106 7.14 -14.91 4.34
N GLN A 107 6.79 -13.63 4.18
CA GLN A 107 6.54 -13.02 2.86
C GLN A 107 7.71 -12.19 2.33
N VAL A 108 8.72 -11.91 3.16
CA VAL A 108 9.83 -11.00 2.82
C VAL A 108 11.09 -11.75 2.45
#